data_AF-Q9XFS8-F1
#
_entry.id   AF-Q9XFS8-F1
#
_cell.length_a   1.000
_cell.length_b   1.000
_cell.length_c   1.000
_cell.angle_alpha   90.00
_cell.angle_beta   90.00
_cell.angle_gamma   90.00
#
_symmetry.space_group_name_H-M   'P 1'
#
loop_
_entity.id
_entity.type
_entity.pdbx_description
1 polymer ?
#
loop_
_entity_poly.entity_id
_entity_poly.type
_entity_poly.pdbx_seq_one_letter_code
_entity_poly.pdbx_strand_id
1 'polypeptide(L)'
;MSKMGQYHSSRTTWHDVIGKHCPIFAVNREVLIPIAKPIGYTGTDPYKIKFQVGSEKFLIHWLLVINRKSSEVPMIDVNLRYSGGDLLGVTAQVIDMPHSYLNTHPEIRKQFWDPQHWPKHVLVRYTWKEQSEIDVSSGFYVLFGSALTFSFVLSIYVLQSSREKLARFVRETVVESSSMNVGEFGKGD
;
A
#
# COMPACT_ATOMS: atom_id res chain seq x y z
N MET A 1 -8.48 6.78 19.87
CA MET A 1 -7.14 6.12 19.77
C MET A 1 -6.52 6.18 21.15
N SER A 2 -5.79 5.15 21.56
CA SER A 2 -5.17 5.11 22.89
C SER A 2 -3.72 4.68 22.76
N LYS A 3 -2.88 5.09 23.73
CA LYS A 3 -1.44 4.81 23.76
C LYS A 3 -1.01 4.26 25.11
N MET A 4 0.02 3.43 25.10
CA MET A 4 0.65 2.88 26.30
C MET A 4 2.17 2.99 26.18
N GLY A 5 2.84 3.40 27.25
CA GLY A 5 4.29 3.43 27.35
C GLY A 5 4.85 2.22 28.07
N GLN A 6 6.09 1.85 27.77
CA GLN A 6 6.87 0.90 28.55
C GLN A 6 8.30 1.40 28.71
N TYR A 7 8.79 1.37 29.95
CA TYR A 7 10.18 1.65 30.31
C TYR A 7 10.61 0.67 31.41
N HIS A 8 11.78 0.05 31.28
CA HIS A 8 12.29 -0.93 32.26
C HIS A 8 11.25 -2.00 32.65
N SER A 9 10.59 -2.59 31.66
CA SER A 9 9.46 -3.53 31.83
C SER A 9 8.21 -3.00 32.55
N SER A 10 8.28 -1.83 33.19
CA SER A 10 7.14 -1.11 33.76
C SER A 10 6.30 -0.49 32.65
N ARG A 11 5.00 -0.73 32.69
CA ARG A 11 4.03 -0.25 31.69
C ARG A 11 3.16 0.83 32.31
N THR A 12 2.88 1.88 31.55
CA THR A 12 1.84 2.84 31.93
C THR A 12 0.46 2.22 31.70
N THR A 13 -0.58 2.83 32.25
CA THR A 13 -1.95 2.54 31.82
C THR A 13 -2.15 2.98 30.37
N TRP A 14 -3.23 2.51 29.75
CA TRP A 14 -3.69 3.09 28.49
C TRP A 14 -4.12 4.54 28.74
N HIS A 15 -3.66 5.43 27.86
CA HIS A 15 -4.03 6.83 27.85
C HIS A 15 -4.71 7.16 26.54
N ASP A 16 -5.88 7.78 26.61
CA ASP A 16 -6.57 8.19 25.40
C ASP A 16 -5.86 9.36 24.72
N VAL A 17 -5.71 9.21 23.41
CA VAL A 17 -5.22 10.22 22.50
C VAL A 17 -6.44 10.97 22.00
N ILE A 18 -6.75 12.10 22.61
CA ILE A 18 -7.98 12.86 22.39
C ILE A 18 -7.71 14.14 21.58
N GLY A 19 -8.73 14.60 20.85
CA GLY A 19 -8.76 15.91 20.22
C GLY A 19 -7.66 16.09 19.18
N LYS A 20 -6.84 17.12 19.35
CA LYS A 20 -5.80 17.51 18.39
C LYS A 20 -4.70 16.46 18.17
N HIS A 21 -4.59 15.45 19.02
CA HIS A 21 -3.58 14.39 18.87
C HIS A 21 -4.13 13.15 18.14
N CYS A 22 -5.45 13.03 17.99
CA CYS A 22 -6.07 11.88 17.35
C CYS A 22 -6.00 11.98 15.82
N PRO A 23 -5.83 10.87 15.10
CA PRO A 23 -6.07 10.85 13.66
C PRO A 23 -7.52 11.25 13.35
N ILE A 24 -7.70 12.03 12.29
CA ILE A 24 -9.01 12.41 11.74
C ILE A 24 -9.20 11.59 10.47
N PHE A 25 -10.38 10.99 10.31
CA PHE A 25 -10.67 10.09 9.19
C PHE A 25 -10.36 10.74 7.84
N ALA A 26 -9.64 10.01 6.98
CA ALA A 26 -9.22 10.42 5.64
C ALA A 26 -8.41 11.74 5.54
N VAL A 27 -7.90 12.28 6.66
CA VAL A 27 -7.11 13.53 6.68
C VAL A 27 -5.68 13.25 7.11
N ASN A 28 -4.75 13.45 6.19
CA ASN A 28 -3.31 13.38 6.46
C ASN A 28 -2.92 14.51 7.40
N ARG A 29 -2.23 14.18 8.50
CA ARG A 29 -1.82 15.19 9.48
C ARG A 29 -0.64 14.74 10.30
N GLU A 30 0.07 15.73 10.81
CA GLU A 30 1.19 15.54 11.72
C GLU A 30 0.84 16.14 13.07
N VAL A 31 1.16 15.40 14.13
CA VAL A 31 0.83 15.80 15.50
C VAL A 31 1.99 15.50 16.43
N LEU A 32 2.19 16.35 17.43
CA LEU A 32 3.13 16.08 18.51
C LEU A 32 2.39 15.35 19.64
N ILE A 33 2.81 14.13 19.96
CA ILE A 33 2.27 13.39 21.10
C ILE A 33 3.22 13.54 22.29
N PRO A 34 2.73 14.04 23.45
CA PRO A 34 3.56 14.13 24.64
C PRO A 34 3.77 12.76 25.29
N ILE A 35 5.01 12.54 25.73
CA ILE A 35 5.46 11.40 26.51
C ILE A 35 5.87 11.94 27.88
N ALA A 36 5.14 11.49 28.90
CA ALA A 36 5.46 11.81 30.29
C ALA A 36 6.75 11.11 30.71
N LYS A 37 7.46 11.70 31.68
CA LYS A 37 8.67 11.11 32.23
C LYS A 37 8.35 9.77 32.90
N PRO A 38 8.96 8.66 32.48
CA PRO A 38 8.71 7.38 33.13
C PRO A 38 9.33 7.37 34.53
N ILE A 39 8.74 6.57 35.42
CA ILE A 39 9.23 6.39 36.79
C ILE A 39 10.62 5.71 36.71
N GLY A 40 11.61 6.28 37.41
CA GLY A 40 12.98 5.75 37.40
C GLY A 40 13.75 5.96 36.10
N TYR A 41 13.41 6.99 35.31
CA TYR A 41 14.14 7.30 34.07
C TYR A 41 15.63 7.59 34.32
N THR A 42 16.49 6.73 33.78
CA THR A 42 17.96 6.86 33.78
C THR A 42 18.52 7.18 32.38
N GLY A 43 17.71 6.98 31.32
CA GLY A 43 18.12 7.17 29.93
C GLY A 43 18.92 5.99 29.33
N THR A 44 19.22 4.97 30.14
CA THR A 44 20.00 3.78 29.70
C THR A 44 19.14 2.70 29.08
N ASP A 45 17.83 2.67 29.39
CA ASP A 45 16.92 1.66 28.87
C ASP A 45 16.07 2.20 27.71
N PRO A 46 15.66 1.33 26.76
CA PRO A 46 14.80 1.74 25.67
C PRO A 46 13.39 2.08 26.17
N TYR A 47 12.88 3.23 25.77
CA TYR A 47 11.48 3.56 25.93
C TYR A 47 10.68 3.07 24.72
N LYS A 48 9.61 2.32 24.97
CA LYS A 48 8.72 1.78 23.94
C LYS A 48 7.33 2.40 24.08
N ILE A 49 6.66 2.59 22.95
CA ILE A 49 5.26 3.03 22.91
C ILE A 49 4.42 2.04 22.12
N LYS A 50 3.18 1.86 22.52
CA LYS A 50 2.19 1.02 21.85
C LYS A 50 0.96 1.86 21.57
N PHE A 51 0.27 1.59 20.47
CA PHE A 51 -0.96 2.26 20.09
C PHE A 51 -2.09 1.29 19.84
N GLN A 52 -3.31 1.78 20.07
CA GLN A 52 -4.55 1.06 19.89
C GLN A 52 -5.54 1.97 19.16
N VAL A 53 -6.13 1.48 18.07
CA VAL A 53 -7.01 2.25 17.18
C VAL A 53 -8.30 1.47 16.92
N GLY A 54 -9.43 2.17 16.82
CA GLY A 54 -10.73 1.60 16.47
C GLY A 54 -11.31 0.70 17.56
N SER A 55 -11.43 1.19 18.79
CA SER A 55 -11.99 0.45 19.94
C SER A 55 -11.36 -0.94 20.08
N GLU A 56 -10.04 -0.97 20.18
CA GLU A 56 -9.24 -2.20 20.38
C GLU A 56 -9.08 -3.12 19.17
N LYS A 57 -9.76 -2.85 18.05
CA LYS A 57 -9.68 -3.68 16.85
C LYS A 57 -8.27 -3.75 16.26
N PHE A 58 -7.53 -2.65 16.27
CA PHE A 58 -6.18 -2.57 15.71
C PHE A 58 -5.15 -2.25 16.79
N LEU A 59 -4.31 -3.25 17.09
CA LEU A 59 -3.25 -3.15 18.07
C LEU A 59 -1.89 -3.09 17.36
N ILE A 60 -1.21 -1.96 17.51
CA ILE A 60 0.14 -1.78 16.97
C ILE A 60 1.13 -2.40 17.97
N HIS A 61 2.15 -3.10 17.48
CA HIS A 61 3.20 -3.68 18.32
C HIS A 61 4.10 -2.59 18.95
N TRP A 62 4.96 -2.98 19.91
CA TRP A 62 5.84 -2.04 20.59
C TRP A 62 6.81 -1.34 19.64
N LEU A 63 6.77 -0.02 19.66
CA LEU A 63 7.60 0.88 18.87
C LEU A 63 8.69 1.48 19.77
N LEU A 64 9.97 1.26 19.43
CA LEU A 64 11.10 1.82 20.20
C LEU A 64 11.28 3.30 19.83
N VAL A 65 11.21 4.18 20.81
CA VAL A 65 11.24 5.64 20.63
C VAL A 65 12.50 6.26 21.24
N ILE A 66 12.84 5.95 22.49
CA ILE A 66 14.04 6.51 23.15
C ILE A 66 15.08 5.40 23.27
N ASN A 67 16.36 5.78 23.17
CA ASN A 67 17.51 4.88 23.21
C ASN A 67 17.42 3.78 22.13
N ARG A 68 17.33 4.26 20.89
CA ARG A 68 17.30 3.45 19.67
C ARG A 68 18.75 3.27 19.20
N LYS A 69 18.95 2.40 18.19
CA LYS A 69 20.26 2.31 17.51
C LYS A 69 20.64 3.60 16.78
N SER A 70 19.65 4.40 16.35
CA SER A 70 19.86 5.70 15.73
C SER A 70 19.87 6.82 16.78
N SER A 71 20.78 7.78 16.62
CA SER A 71 20.90 8.99 17.45
C SER A 71 20.00 10.14 16.98
N GLU A 72 19.30 9.96 15.86
CA GLU A 72 18.38 10.95 15.33
C GLU A 72 17.06 11.00 16.10
N VAL A 73 16.40 12.15 16.06
CA VAL A 73 15.10 12.33 16.73
C VAL A 73 14.08 11.37 16.08
N PRO A 74 13.36 10.56 16.86
CA PRO A 74 12.39 9.63 16.31
C PRO A 74 11.12 10.34 15.83
N MET A 75 10.58 9.86 14.71
CA MET A 75 9.26 10.19 14.22
C MET A 75 8.46 8.90 14.00
N ILE A 76 7.20 8.88 14.41
CA ILE A 76 6.33 7.72 14.22
C ILE A 76 5.51 7.93 12.96
N ASP A 77 5.73 7.09 11.96
CA ASP A 77 4.97 7.09 10.72
C ASP A 77 3.85 6.05 10.82
N VAL A 78 2.61 6.52 10.82
CA VAL A 78 1.40 5.71 10.98
C VAL A 78 0.63 5.74 9.67
N ASN A 79 0.49 4.58 9.04
CA ASN A 79 -0.31 4.40 7.83
C ASN A 79 -1.65 3.77 8.20
N LEU A 80 -2.73 4.50 7.94
CA LEU A 80 -4.11 4.06 8.14
C LEU A 80 -4.71 3.71 6.78
N ARG A 81 -5.13 2.46 6.63
CA ARG A 81 -5.77 1.96 5.42
C ARG A 81 -7.28 1.92 5.63
N TYR A 82 -8.02 2.50 4.71
CA TYR A 82 -9.48 2.57 4.79
C TYR A 82 -10.12 2.24 3.44
N SER A 83 -11.36 1.79 3.47
CA SER A 83 -12.21 1.57 2.30
C SER A 83 -13.60 2.10 2.63
N GLY A 84 -14.13 3.00 1.81
CA GLY A 84 -15.39 3.68 2.10
C GLY A 84 -15.32 4.41 3.45
N GLY A 85 -16.20 4.04 4.40
CA GLY A 85 -16.23 4.58 5.76
C GLY A 85 -15.45 3.77 6.79
N ASP A 86 -14.90 2.62 6.41
CA ASP A 86 -14.34 1.64 7.36
C ASP A 86 -12.81 1.63 7.36
N LEU A 87 -12.25 1.51 8.57
CA LEU A 87 -10.83 1.31 8.78
C LEU A 87 -10.48 -0.18 8.57
N LEU A 88 -9.66 -0.45 7.56
CA LEU A 88 -9.22 -1.80 7.18
C LEU A 88 -7.99 -2.25 7.96
N GLY A 89 -7.07 -1.34 8.26
CA GLY A 89 -5.85 -1.69 8.97
C GLY A 89 -4.98 -0.50 9.33
N VAL A 90 -4.10 -0.70 10.31
CA VAL A 90 -3.16 0.30 10.77
C VAL A 90 -1.77 -0.33 10.84
N THR A 91 -0.80 0.29 10.19
CA THR A 91 0.61 -0.04 10.35
C THR A 91 1.34 1.17 10.89
N ALA A 92 2.33 0.96 11.73
CA ALA A 92 3.17 2.04 12.22
C ALA A 92 4.61 1.59 12.36
N GLN A 93 5.51 2.52 12.10
CA GLN A 93 6.94 2.33 12.18
C GLN A 93 7.59 3.58 12.74
N VAL A 94 8.74 3.42 13.38
CA VAL A 94 9.50 4.56 13.87
C VAL A 94 10.66 4.80 12.93
N ILE A 95 10.60 5.93 12.25
CA ILE A 95 11.61 6.41 11.32
C ILE A 95 12.40 7.55 11.95
N ASP A 96 13.57 7.82 11.40
CA ASP A 96 14.36 8.96 11.82
C ASP A 96 13.75 10.23 11.21
N MET A 97 13.70 11.30 12.01
CA MET A 97 13.07 12.55 11.59
C MET A 97 13.82 13.13 10.39
N PRO A 98 13.11 13.46 9.28
CA PRO A 98 13.77 14.04 8.11
C PRO A 98 14.47 15.36 8.46
N HIS A 99 15.66 15.57 7.88
CA HIS A 99 16.48 16.75 8.17
C HIS A 99 15.77 18.08 7.87
N SER A 100 14.82 18.11 6.94
CA SER A 100 14.01 19.31 6.65
C SER A 100 13.28 19.85 7.89
N TYR A 101 12.74 18.96 8.74
CA TYR A 101 12.08 19.33 9.99
C TYR A 101 13.06 19.85 11.02
N LEU A 102 14.20 19.19 11.15
CA LEU A 102 15.26 19.57 12.09
C LEU A 102 15.89 20.92 11.73
N ASN A 103 16.03 21.22 10.44
CA ASN A 103 16.54 22.50 9.96
C ASN A 103 15.56 23.64 10.23
N THR A 104 14.25 23.36 10.09
CA THR A 104 13.21 24.36 10.37
C THR A 104 13.04 24.61 11.88
N HIS A 105 13.22 23.56 12.70
CA HIS A 105 13.04 23.61 14.15
C HIS A 105 14.22 22.97 14.89
N PRO A 106 15.38 23.65 14.96
CA PRO A 106 16.60 23.08 15.56
C PRO A 106 16.43 22.78 17.07
N GLU A 107 15.51 23.48 17.72
CA GLU A 107 15.21 23.32 19.15
C GLU A 107 14.61 21.94 19.49
N ILE A 108 13.97 21.26 18.53
CA ILE A 108 13.39 19.92 18.75
C ILE A 108 14.49 18.93 19.15
N ARG A 109 15.63 18.96 18.44
CA ARG A 109 16.75 18.06 18.74
C ARG A 109 17.31 18.32 20.14
N LYS A 110 17.50 19.60 20.50
CA LYS A 110 18.02 19.98 21.82
C LYS A 110 17.07 19.56 22.94
N GLN A 111 15.80 19.93 22.82
CA GLN A 111 14.78 19.64 23.83
C GLN A 111 14.49 18.14 23.96
N PHE A 112 14.50 17.40 22.85
CA PHE A 112 14.23 15.96 22.88
C PHE A 112 15.32 15.19 23.61
N TRP A 113 16.59 15.55 23.40
CA TRP A 113 17.71 14.85 24.02
C TRP A 113 18.12 15.38 25.40
N ASP A 114 17.69 16.58 25.80
CA ASP A 114 17.95 17.13 27.14
C ASP A 114 17.31 16.29 28.26
N PRO A 115 18.06 15.63 29.15
CA PRO A 115 17.49 14.78 30.20
C PRO A 115 16.50 15.49 31.14
N GLN A 116 16.64 16.81 31.33
CA GLN A 116 15.81 17.59 32.26
C GLN A 116 14.48 18.02 31.64
N HIS A 117 14.44 18.21 30.31
CA HIS A 117 13.26 18.71 29.63
C HIS A 117 12.20 17.63 29.43
N TRP A 118 11.08 17.72 30.15
CA TRP A 118 9.91 16.85 30.00
C TRP A 118 8.61 17.68 30.03
N PRO A 119 7.54 17.26 29.36
CA PRO A 119 7.37 16.01 28.59
C PRO A 119 8.11 16.02 27.25
N LYS A 120 8.53 14.84 26.78
CA LYS A 120 9.11 14.70 25.44
C LYS A 120 7.99 14.72 24.41
N HIS A 121 8.14 15.50 23.36
CA HIS A 121 7.18 15.55 22.27
C HIS A 121 7.70 14.71 21.11
N VAL A 122 6.93 13.70 20.70
CA VAL A 122 7.26 12.85 19.56
C VAL A 122 6.32 13.18 18.42
N LEU A 123 6.91 13.44 17.25
CA LEU A 123 6.14 13.70 16.04
C LEU A 123 5.54 12.38 15.53
N VAL A 124 4.23 12.40 15.32
CA VAL A 124 3.47 11.29 14.76
C VAL A 124 2.80 11.78 13.48
N ARG A 125 3.12 11.13 12.38
CA ARG A 125 2.55 11.42 11.06
C ARG A 125 1.49 10.38 10.73
N TYR A 126 0.26 10.84 10.55
CA TYR A 126 -0.85 10.03 10.09
C TYR A 126 -1.01 10.18 8.59
N THR A 127 -0.88 9.08 7.87
CA THR A 127 -1.10 8.99 6.44
C THR A 127 -2.27 8.06 6.18
N TRP A 128 -3.33 8.56 5.56
CA TRP A 128 -4.47 7.79 5.12
C TRP A 128 -4.24 7.30 3.69
N LYS A 129 -4.48 6.01 3.49
CA LYS A 129 -4.44 5.38 2.18
C LYS A 129 -5.78 4.70 1.94
N GLU A 130 -6.49 5.19 0.95
CA GLU A 130 -7.67 4.50 0.45
C GLU A 130 -7.20 3.21 -0.23
N GLN A 131 -7.79 2.09 0.15
CA GLN A 131 -7.54 0.80 -0.45
C GLN A 131 -8.88 0.26 -0.92
N SER A 132 -9.04 0.09 -2.23
CA SER A 132 -10.22 -0.57 -2.77
C SER A 132 -10.18 -2.04 -2.39
N GLU A 133 -11.26 -2.52 -1.78
CA GLU A 133 -11.41 -3.93 -1.42
C GLU A 133 -11.50 -4.84 -2.66
N ILE A 134 -11.81 -4.24 -3.81
CA ILE A 134 -11.94 -4.92 -5.10
C ILE A 134 -10.66 -4.69 -5.92
N ASP A 135 -9.89 -5.75 -6.15
CA ASP A 135 -8.80 -5.76 -7.12
C ASP A 135 -9.38 -5.93 -8.54
N VAL A 136 -9.81 -4.79 -9.08
CA VAL A 136 -10.40 -4.70 -10.42
C VAL A 136 -9.40 -5.18 -11.49
N SER A 137 -8.11 -4.91 -11.31
CA SER A 137 -7.07 -5.30 -12.27
C SER A 137 -6.90 -6.81 -12.35
N SER A 138 -6.80 -7.50 -11.20
CA SER A 138 -6.75 -8.96 -11.15
C SER A 138 -8.01 -9.59 -11.75
N GLY A 139 -9.19 -9.05 -11.43
CA GLY A 139 -10.46 -9.47 -12.03
C GLY A 139 -10.44 -9.36 -13.57
N PHE A 140 -9.96 -8.24 -14.11
CA PHE A 140 -9.82 -8.07 -15.55
C PHE A 140 -8.78 -9.02 -16.16
N TYR A 141 -7.63 -9.26 -15.51
CA TYR A 141 -6.64 -10.20 -16.03
C TYR A 141 -7.19 -11.62 -16.15
N VAL A 142 -7.96 -12.07 -15.16
CA VAL A 142 -8.62 -13.40 -15.21
C VAL A 142 -9.67 -13.43 -16.32
N LEU A 143 -10.50 -12.40 -16.43
CA LEU A 143 -11.60 -12.36 -17.39
C LEU A 143 -11.10 -12.26 -18.83
N PHE A 144 -10.19 -11.33 -19.12
CA PHE A 144 -9.57 -11.21 -20.45
C PHE A 144 -8.66 -12.39 -20.76
N GLY A 145 -7.89 -12.89 -19.79
CA GLY A 145 -7.03 -14.07 -19.98
C GLY A 145 -7.84 -15.31 -20.36
N SER A 146 -8.97 -15.54 -19.69
CA SER A 146 -9.86 -16.66 -20.02
C SER A 146 -10.53 -16.47 -21.39
N ALA A 147 -11.06 -15.28 -21.70
CA ALA A 147 -11.66 -15.01 -23.00
C ALA A 147 -10.68 -15.18 -24.16
N LEU A 148 -9.44 -14.73 -24.00
CA LEU A 148 -8.41 -14.80 -25.04
C LEU A 148 -7.98 -16.25 -25.29
N THR A 149 -7.83 -17.06 -24.24
CA THR A 149 -7.54 -18.49 -24.38
C THR A 149 -8.69 -19.26 -25.04
N PHE A 150 -9.95 -19.01 -24.62
CA PHE A 150 -11.11 -19.61 -25.27
C PHE A 150 -11.21 -19.22 -26.75
N SER A 151 -11.03 -17.93 -27.08
CA SER A 151 -11.05 -17.45 -28.46
C SER A 151 -9.96 -18.10 -29.31
N PHE A 152 -8.77 -18.30 -28.74
CA PHE A 152 -7.67 -18.94 -29.45
C PHE A 152 -7.95 -20.42 -29.74
N VAL A 153 -8.48 -21.17 -28.76
CA VAL A 153 -8.88 -22.57 -28.95
C VAL A 153 -10.00 -22.70 -29.98
N LEU A 154 -11.03 -21.85 -29.89
CA LEU A 154 -12.12 -21.80 -30.87
C LEU A 154 -11.61 -21.47 -32.27
N SER A 155 -10.68 -20.52 -32.40
CA SER A 155 -10.09 -20.17 -33.69
C SER A 155 -9.34 -21.36 -34.30
N ILE A 156 -8.57 -22.12 -33.51
CA ILE A 156 -7.90 -23.34 -33.99
C ILE A 156 -8.94 -24.39 -34.42
N TYR A 157 -9.98 -24.59 -33.61
CA TYR A 157 -11.03 -25.56 -33.90
C TYR A 157 -11.77 -25.22 -35.20
N VAL A 158 -12.14 -23.95 -35.41
CA VAL A 158 -12.73 -23.47 -36.65
C VAL A 158 -11.78 -23.65 -37.82
N LEU A 159 -10.48 -23.33 -37.66
CA LEU A 159 -9.48 -23.49 -38.72
C LEU A 159 -9.31 -24.96 -39.14
N GLN A 160 -9.34 -25.88 -38.18
CA GLN A 160 -9.28 -27.33 -38.43
C GLN A 160 -10.54 -27.78 -39.18
N SER A 161 -11.72 -27.37 -38.71
CA SER A 161 -13.00 -27.69 -39.35
C SER A 161 -13.12 -27.11 -40.76
N SER A 162 -12.58 -25.92 -41.01
CA SER A 162 -12.67 -25.25 -42.30
C SER A 162 -11.62 -25.69 -43.31
N ARG A 163 -10.63 -26.52 -42.94
CA ARG A 163 -9.56 -26.94 -43.87
C ARG A 163 -10.09 -27.60 -45.14
N GLU A 164 -11.07 -28.49 -45.02
CA GLU A 164 -11.65 -29.17 -46.18
C GLU A 164 -12.46 -28.20 -47.06
N LYS A 165 -13.15 -27.24 -46.44
CA LYS A 165 -13.94 -26.22 -47.15
C LYS A 165 -13.04 -25.23 -47.88
N LEU A 166 -11.97 -24.76 -47.23
CA LEU A 166 -10.96 -23.89 -47.82
C LEU A 166 -10.20 -24.59 -48.94
N ALA A 167 -9.84 -25.87 -48.77
CA ALA A 167 -9.17 -26.65 -49.80
C ALA A 167 -10.03 -26.83 -51.06
N ARG A 168 -11.34 -27.08 -50.90
CA ARG A 168 -12.28 -27.10 -52.03
C ARG A 168 -12.39 -25.73 -52.70
N PHE A 169 -12.54 -24.67 -51.91
CA PHE A 169 -12.66 -23.31 -52.43
C PHE A 169 -11.43 -22.90 -53.25
N VAL A 170 -10.21 -23.12 -52.73
CA VAL A 170 -8.96 -22.84 -53.45
C VAL A 170 -8.87 -23.67 -54.74
N ARG A 171 -9.24 -24.95 -54.69
CA ARG A 171 -9.23 -25.81 -55.89
C ARG A 171 -10.21 -25.31 -56.95
N GLU A 172 -11.42 -24.94 -56.55
CA GLU A 172 -12.45 -24.40 -57.45
C GLU A 172 -12.00 -23.06 -58.06
N THR A 173 -11.48 -22.13 -57.26
CA THR A 173 -10.98 -20.83 -57.77
C THR A 173 -9.78 -20.99 -58.71
N VAL A 174 -8.87 -21.93 -58.44
CA VAL A 174 -7.72 -22.23 -59.33
C VAL A 174 -8.19 -22.87 -60.63
N VAL A 175 -9.14 -23.80 -60.58
CA VAL A 175 -9.71 -24.41 -61.79
C VAL A 175 -10.45 -23.38 -62.64
N GLU A 176 -11.22 -22.48 -62.02
CA GLU A 176 -11.96 -21.43 -62.71
C GLU A 176 -11.01 -20.42 -63.39
N SER A 177 -9.97 -19.96 -62.69
CA SER A 177 -8.94 -19.06 -63.26
C SER A 177 -8.08 -19.74 -64.34
N SER A 178 -7.82 -21.04 -64.23
CA SER A 178 -7.17 -21.82 -65.30
C SER A 178 -8.05 -21.92 -66.54
N SER A 179 -9.37 -22.10 -66.36
CA SER A 179 -10.33 -22.20 -67.47
C SER A 179 -10.56 -20.86 -68.17
N MET A 180 -10.46 -19.73 -67.45
CA MET A 180 -10.50 -18.38 -68.05
C MET A 180 -9.29 -18.09 -68.95
N ASN A 181 -8.09 -18.53 -68.57
CA ASN A 181 -6.89 -18.31 -69.40
C ASN A 181 -6.84 -19.18 -70.67
N VAL A 182 -7.57 -20.29 -70.73
CA VAL A 182 -7.60 -21.18 -71.91
C VAL A 182 -8.68 -20.73 -72.92
N GLY A 183 -9.65 -19.90 -72.51
CA GLY A 183 -10.73 -19.42 -73.36
C GLY A 183 -10.40 -18.24 -74.29
N GLU A 184 -9.26 -17.55 -74.09
CA GLU A 184 -8.93 -16.31 -74.81
C GLU A 184 -7.90 -16.47 -75.95
N PHE A 185 -7.50 -17.70 -76.29
CA PHE A 185 -6.51 -17.99 -77.35
C PHE A 185 -7.07 -18.77 -78.56
N GLY A 186 -8.37 -18.62 -78.85
CA GLY A 186 -9.04 -19.42 -79.87
C GLY A 186 -10.14 -18.72 -80.66
N LYS A 187 -9.86 -17.55 -81.25
CA LYS A 187 -10.53 -17.11 -82.50
C LYS A 187 -9.87 -15.88 -83.11
N GLY A 188 -9.25 -16.08 -84.26
CA GLY A 188 -8.70 -15.04 -85.12
C GLY A 188 -8.39 -15.68 -86.47
N ASP A 189 -9.44 -15.82 -87.28
CA ASP A 189 -9.34 -15.91 -88.75
C ASP A 189 -8.87 -14.55 -89.30
#